data_AF-A0AAW2IKC8-F1
#
_entry.id   AF-A0AAW2IKC8-F1
#
_cell.length_a   1.000
_cell.length_b   1.000
_cell.length_c   1.000
_cell.angle_alpha   90.00
_cell.angle_beta   90.00
_cell.angle_gamma   90.00
#
_symmetry.space_group_name_H-M   'P 1'
#
loop_
_entity.id
_entity.type
_entity.pdbx_description
1 polymer ?
#
loop_
_entity_poly.entity_id
_entity_poly.type
_entity_poly.pdbx_seq_one_letter_code
_entity_poly.pdbx_strand_id
1 'polypeptide(L)' 'MSDIDSDNWLEAMRSRMDSMGLYQVLTIVDSLEGVKLVGCKWVYKRKLGADGEVTAFKARLMEKGYTQ' A
#
# COMPACT_ATOMS: atom_id res chain seq x y z
N MET A 1 7.78 -12.41 13.68
CA MET A 1 7.22 -11.15 13.15
C MET A 1 5.85 -11.03 13.76
N SER A 2 5.72 -10.22 14.80
CA SER A 2 4.55 -10.21 15.67
C SER A 2 3.33 -9.66 14.94
N ASP A 3 2.18 -10.22 15.27
CA ASP A 3 0.83 -9.88 14.81
C ASP A 3 0.55 -8.36 14.78
N ILE A 4 1.16 -7.62 15.71
CA ILE A 4 1.02 -6.17 15.86
C ILE A 4 1.55 -5.36 14.66
N ASP A 5 2.66 -5.77 14.04
CA ASP A 5 3.22 -5.03 12.88
C ASP A 5 2.30 -5.20 11.65
N SER A 6 1.67 -6.38 11.52
CA SER A 6 0.76 -6.73 10.43
C SER A 6 -0.53 -5.92 10.51
N ASP A 7 -1.11 -5.76 11.71
CA ASP A 7 -2.32 -4.96 11.91
C ASP A 7 -2.07 -3.48 11.60
N ASN A 8 -0.95 -2.92 12.08
CA ASN A 8 -0.53 -1.55 11.76
C ASN A 8 -0.32 -1.32 10.26
N TRP A 9 0.23 -2.30 9.54
CA TRP A 9 0.35 -2.22 8.08
C TRP A 9 -0.99 -2.31 7.36
N LEU A 10 -1.92 -3.13 7.86
CA LEU A 10 -3.26 -3.27 7.30
C LEU A 10 -4.08 -1.99 7.50
N GLU A 11 -3.99 -1.37 8.66
CA GLU A 11 -4.64 -0.09 8.95
C GLU A 11 -4.08 1.02 8.04
N ALA A 12 -2.75 1.14 7.93
CA ALA A 12 -2.11 2.10 7.04
C ALA A 12 -2.51 1.87 5.56
N MET A 13 -2.70 0.61 5.15
CA MET A 13 -3.16 0.25 3.82
C MET A 13 -4.63 0.66 3.60
N ARG A 14 -5.52 0.36 4.56
CA ARG A 14 -6.93 0.76 4.52
C ARG A 14 -7.09 2.27 4.47
N SER A 15 -6.41 3.01 5.34
CA SER A 15 -6.42 4.47 5.36
C SER A 15 -5.99 5.06 4.01
N ARG A 16 -4.97 4.46 3.37
CA ARG A 16 -4.53 4.89 2.04
C ARG A 16 -5.57 4.57 0.94
N MET A 17 -6.22 3.40 0.99
CA MET A 17 -7.27 3.04 0.03
C MET A 17 -8.50 3.94 0.18
N ASP A 18 -8.91 4.23 1.41
CA ASP A 18 -10.01 5.16 1.71
C ASP A 18 -9.71 6.56 1.17
N SER A 19 -8.51 7.08 1.44
CA SER A 19 -8.06 8.37 0.89
C SER A 19 -8.06 8.36 -0.65
N MET A 20 -7.60 7.30 -1.30
CA MET A 20 -7.62 7.19 -2.77
C MET A 20 -9.05 7.22 -3.33
N GLY A 21 -10.01 6.62 -2.63
CA GLY A 21 -11.43 6.69 -2.96
C GLY A 21 -11.99 8.11 -2.79
N LEU A 22 -11.67 8.78 -1.68
CA LEU A 22 -12.07 10.16 -1.40
C LEU A 22 -11.54 11.15 -2.44
N TYR A 23 -10.28 11.01 -2.86
CA TYR A 23 -9.66 11.88 -3.86
C TYR A 23 -9.92 11.42 -5.31
N GLN A 24 -10.67 10.34 -5.54
CA GLN A 24 -10.94 9.72 -6.84
C GLN A 24 -9.67 9.48 -7.70
N VAL A 25 -8.51 9.31 -7.06
CA VAL A 25 -7.23 9.13 -7.76
C VAL A 25 -7.10 7.70 -8.29
N LEU A 26 -7.91 6.76 -7.78
CA LEU A 26 -7.83 5.35 -8.13
C LEU A 26 -9.23 4.76 -8.31
N THR A 27 -9.62 4.50 -9.56
CA THR A 27 -10.85 3.77 -9.88
C THR A 27 -10.57 2.28 -9.81
N ILE A 28 -11.17 1.60 -8.83
CA ILE A 28 -11.17 0.14 -8.79
C ILE A 28 -12.10 -0.32 -9.93
N VAL A 29 -11.49 -0.81 -11.01
CA VAL A 29 -12.21 -1.37 -12.16
C VAL A 29 -12.11 -2.89 -12.12
N ASP A 30 -13.22 -3.57 -12.38
CA ASP A 30 -13.21 -5.02 -12.59
C ASP A 30 -12.29 -5.37 -13.75
N SER A 31 -11.55 -6.47 -13.61
CA SER A 31 -10.61 -6.90 -14.64
C SER A 31 -11.37 -7.21 -15.93
N LEU A 32 -11.25 -6.35 -16.94
CA LEU A 32 -11.85 -6.63 -18.25
C LEU A 32 -11.18 -7.89 -18.82
N GLU A 33 -11.99 -8.89 -19.19
CA GLU A 33 -11.49 -10.12 -19.81
C GLU A 33 -10.64 -9.76 -21.04
N GLY A 34 -9.35 -10.08 -20.99
CA GLY A 34 -8.39 -9.80 -22.07
C GLY A 34 -7.46 -8.60 -21.84
N VAL A 35 -7.62 -7.82 -20.77
CA VAL A 35 -6.69 -6.73 -20.42
C VAL A 35 -5.59 -7.25 -19.50
N LYS A 36 -4.32 -7.06 -19.89
CA LYS A 36 -3.18 -7.29 -18.99
C LYS A 36 -3.19 -6.22 -17.91
N LEU A 37 -3.76 -6.56 -16.75
CA LEU A 37 -3.63 -5.74 -15.57
C LEU A 37 -2.16 -5.61 -15.20
N VAL A 38 -1.70 -4.37 -15.05
CA VAL A 38 -0.42 -4.11 -14.40
C VAL A 38 -0.58 -4.58 -12.96
N GLY A 39 0.19 -5.58 -12.56
CA GLY A 39 0.14 -6.05 -11.18
C GLY A 39 0.44 -4.88 -10.25
N CYS A 40 -0.30 -4.71 -9.16
CA CYS A 40 0.04 -3.73 -8.14
C CYS A 40 0.71 -4.44 -6.96
N LYS A 41 1.71 -3.82 -6.35
CA LYS A 41 2.38 -4.34 -5.15
C LYS A 41 2.35 -3.28 -4.05
N TRP A 42 2.04 -3.72 -2.84
CA TRP A 42 2.20 -2.91 -1.64
C TRP A 42 3.63 -2.98 -1.14
N VAL A 43 4.20 -1.82 -0.85
CA VAL A 43 5.50 -1.65 -0.20
C VAL A 43 5.27 -1.11 1.20
N TYR A 44 5.53 -1.95 2.18
CA TYR A 44 5.47 -1.59 3.60
C TYR A 44 6.86 -1.17 4.07
N LYS A 45 6.95 -0.04 4.76
CA LYS A 45 8.17 0.43 5.42
C LYS A 45 7.84 0.91 6.82
N ARG A 46 8.66 0.50 7.79
CA ARG A 46 8.68 1.08 9.13
C ARG A 46 9.60 2.30 9.11
N LYS A 47 9.14 3.40 9.70
CA LYS A 47 9.92 4.60 9.93
C LYS A 47 10.42 4.53 11.36
N LEU A 48 11.73 4.34 11.51
CA LEU A 48 12.39 4.31 12.81
C LEU A 48 12.73 5.74 13.23
N GLY A 49 12.51 6.06 14.50
CA GLY A 49 12.93 7.30 15.14
C GLY A 49 14.43 7.31 15.41
N ALA A 50 14.95 8.44 15.90
CA ALA A 50 16.36 8.57 16.27
C ALA A 50 16.80 7.57 17.35
N ASP A 51 15.86 7.12 18.18
CA ASP A 51 16.06 6.14 19.24
C ASP A 51 16.01 4.67 18.76
N GLY A 52 15.71 4.45 17.47
CA GLY A 52 15.54 3.10 16.91
C GLY A 52 14.14 2.50 17.12
N GLU A 53 13.23 3.20 17.80
CA GLU A 53 11.84 2.80 17.93
C GLU A 53 11.01 3.08 16.67
N VAL A 54 9.96 2.28 16.43
CA VAL A 54 9.07 2.47 15.27
C VAL A 54 8.14 3.66 15.53
N THR A 55 8.43 4.80 14.91
CA THR A 55 7.60 6.01 15.04
C THR A 55 6.39 5.98 14.11
N ALA A 56 6.49 5.31 12.95
CA ALA A 56 5.37 5.22 12.03
C ALA A 56 5.46 4.04 11.07
N PHE A 57 4.30 3.51 10.69
CA PHE A 57 4.15 2.52 9.64
C PHE A 57 3.68 3.20 8.34
N LYS A 58 4.35 2.94 7.22
CA LYS A 58 3.99 3.47 5.90
C LYS A 58 3.72 2.34 4.92
N ALA A 59 2.49 2.30 4.39
CA ALA A 59 2.11 1.45 3.27
C ALA A 59 2.03 2.28 1.99
N ARG A 60 2.70 1.85 0.91
CA ARG A 60 2.63 2.48 -0.41
C ARG A 60 2.19 1.49 -1.48
N LEU A 61 1.17 1.86 -2.24
CA LEU A 61 0.81 1.15 -3.47
C LEU A 61 1.78 1.59 -4.58
N MET A 62 2.45 0.62 -5.21
CA MET A 62 3.22 0.82 -6.42
C MET A 62 2.65 -0.06 -7.53
N GLU A 63 2.63 0.47 -8.74
CA GLU A 63 2.46 -0.31 -9.94
C GLU A 63 3.70 -1.17 -10.14
N LYS A 64 3.52 -2.46 -10.45
CA LYS A 64 4.59 -3.36 -10.85
C LYS A 64 4.92 -3.05 -12.32
N GLY A 65 5.46 -1.84 -12.54
CA GLY A 65 5.96 -1.43 -13.83
C GLY A 65 7.09 -2.36 -14.25
N TYR A 66 6.97 -2.94 -15.44
CA TYR A 66 8.08 -3.60 -16.12
C TYR A 66 9.24 -2.61 -16.18
N THR A 67 10.40 -3.03 -15.67
CA THR A 67 11.65 -2.29 -15.84
C THR A 67 11.94 -2.24 -17.34
N GLN A 68 12.11 -1.03 -17.87
CA GLN A 68 12.48 -0.75 -19.26
C GLN A 68 13.87 -1.32 -19.58
#